data_AF-A0A1G8SCP8-F1
#
_entry.id   AF-A0A1G8SCP8-F1
#
_cell.length_a   1.000
_cell.length_b   1.000
_cell.length_c   1.000
_cell.angle_alpha   90.00
_cell.angle_beta   90.00
_cell.angle_gamma   90.00
#
_symmetry.space_group_name_H-M   'P 1'
#
loop_
_entity.id
_entity.type
_entity.pdbx_description
1 polymer ?
#
loop_
_entity_poly.entity_id
_entity_poly.type
_entity_poly.pdbx_seq_one_letter_code
_entity_poly.pdbx_strand_id
1 'polypeptide(L)'
;MILLRVIRKLRDADQPKSYFEAWLGNAKAVHEFIFVTIESLIVLGALHLAWEKSGSLLVLLLYCLAYVGAFLFIGTYIRFGFHAAADRFDLPDRYRGSFLWFSGIVSFAVSMALPYFFGMVVNQIIANSIMI
;
A
#
# COMPACT_ATOMS: atom_id res chain seq x y z
N MET A 1 13.33 -16.66 -17.97
CA MET A 1 11.85 -16.78 -18.13
C MET A 1 11.06 -16.35 -16.89
N ILE A 2 11.53 -16.63 -15.67
CA ILE A 2 10.88 -16.20 -14.40
C ILE A 2 10.85 -14.68 -14.25
N LEU A 3 11.95 -13.98 -14.56
CA LEU A 3 12.05 -12.51 -14.47
C LEU A 3 10.96 -11.79 -15.28
N LEU A 4 10.72 -12.23 -16.53
CA LEU A 4 9.67 -11.70 -17.40
C LEU A 4 8.25 -11.94 -16.85
N ARG A 5 8.03 -13.04 -16.10
CA ARG A 5 6.74 -13.32 -15.46
C ARG A 5 6.52 -12.42 -14.24
N VAL A 6 7.57 -12.14 -13.46
CA VAL A 6 7.50 -11.22 -12.32
C VAL A 6 7.29 -9.79 -12.79
N ILE A 7 8.01 -9.35 -13.82
CA ILE A 7 7.84 -8.00 -14.40
C ILE A 7 6.44 -7.84 -14.99
N ARG A 8 5.87 -8.87 -15.64
CA ARG A 8 4.47 -8.84 -16.10
C ARG A 8 3.44 -8.66 -14.98
N LYS A 9 3.72 -9.08 -13.74
CA LYS A 9 2.82 -8.85 -12.58
C LYS A 9 2.81 -7.40 -12.10
N LEU A 10 3.77 -6.58 -12.56
CA LEU A 10 3.77 -5.14 -12.29
C LEU A 10 2.83 -4.37 -13.22
N ARG A 11 2.35 -4.97 -14.31
CA ARG A 11 1.29 -4.36 -15.12
C ARG A 11 -0.05 -4.62 -14.45
N ASP A 12 -0.82 -3.57 -14.20
CA ASP A 12 -2.17 -3.75 -13.67
C ASP A 12 -3.13 -4.42 -14.66
N ALA A 13 -4.06 -5.19 -14.09
CA ALA A 13 -5.17 -5.76 -14.83
C ALA A 13 -6.18 -4.65 -15.16
N ASP A 14 -6.67 -4.64 -16.39
CA ASP A 14 -7.69 -3.69 -16.83
C ASP A 14 -9.01 -4.00 -16.10
N GLN A 15 -9.46 -3.11 -15.22
CA GLN A 15 -10.67 -3.30 -14.43
C GLN A 15 -11.79 -2.38 -14.92
N PRO A 16 -13.05 -2.86 -14.94
CA PRO A 16 -14.18 -2.09 -15.45
C PRO A 16 -14.60 -0.95 -14.51
N LYS A 17 -14.90 0.21 -15.13
CA LYS A 17 -15.35 1.48 -14.54
C LYS A 17 -16.46 1.38 -13.48
N SER A 18 -17.41 0.45 -13.66
CA SER A 18 -18.57 0.27 -12.77
C SER A 18 -18.19 -0.15 -11.34
N TYR A 19 -17.07 -0.85 -11.16
CA TYR A 19 -16.61 -1.27 -9.84
C TYR A 19 -16.10 -0.08 -9.01
N PHE A 20 -15.60 0.94 -9.69
CA PHE A 20 -14.99 2.10 -9.07
C PHE A 20 -16.00 3.19 -8.68
N GLU A 21 -16.99 3.49 -9.52
CA GLU A 21 -18.08 4.41 -9.17
C GLU A 21 -18.84 3.93 -7.92
N ALA A 22 -19.02 2.61 -7.78
CA ALA A 22 -19.60 1.99 -6.60
C ALA A 22 -18.72 2.12 -5.34
N TRP A 23 -17.40 2.18 -5.49
CA TRP A 23 -16.45 2.29 -4.37
C TRP A 23 -16.25 3.74 -3.91
N LEU A 24 -16.05 4.68 -4.85
CA LEU A 24 -15.87 6.11 -4.53
C LEU A 24 -17.16 6.76 -4.03
N GLY A 25 -18.33 6.32 -4.54
CA GLY A 25 -19.64 6.73 -4.03
C GLY A 25 -19.92 6.22 -2.62
N ASN A 26 -19.09 5.30 -2.10
CA ASN A 26 -19.21 4.72 -0.79
C ASN A 26 -18.17 5.34 0.16
N ALA A 27 -18.47 6.54 0.68
CA ALA A 27 -17.60 7.27 1.62
C ALA A 27 -17.12 6.42 2.81
N LYS A 28 -17.91 5.40 3.20
CA LYS A 28 -17.53 4.41 4.22
C LYS A 28 -16.29 3.61 3.80
N ALA A 29 -16.19 3.18 2.55
CA ALA A 29 -15.06 2.39 2.05
C ALA A 29 -13.75 3.20 1.99
N VAL A 30 -13.85 4.49 1.65
CA VAL A 30 -12.70 5.41 1.67
C VAL A 30 -12.25 5.69 3.11
N HIS A 31 -13.20 5.93 4.02
CA HIS A 31 -12.91 6.11 5.44
C HIS A 31 -12.25 4.87 6.05
N GLU A 32 -12.83 3.69 5.80
CA GLU A 32 -12.29 2.40 6.25
C GLU A 32 -10.87 2.18 5.73
N PHE A 33 -10.60 2.46 4.46
CA PHE A 33 -9.25 2.39 3.91
C PHE A 33 -8.25 3.26 4.69
N ILE A 34 -8.58 4.53 4.96
CA ILE A 34 -7.69 5.45 5.66
C ILE A 34 -7.43 4.97 7.09
N PHE A 35 -8.48 4.64 7.84
CA PHE A 35 -8.35 4.22 9.24
C PHE A 35 -7.61 2.89 9.38
N VAL A 36 -7.97 1.89 8.58
CA VAL A 36 -7.29 0.58 8.60
C VAL A 36 -5.83 0.72 8.19
N THR A 37 -5.51 1.63 7.26
CA THR A 37 -4.11 1.93 6.91
C THR A 37 -3.37 2.52 8.10
N ILE A 38 -3.94 3.50 8.79
CA ILE A 38 -3.32 4.11 9.99
C ILE A 38 -3.11 3.06 11.08
N GLU A 39 -4.14 2.26 11.40
CA GLU A 39 -4.06 1.20 12.42
C GLU A 39 -2.97 0.17 12.07
N SER A 40 -2.93 -0.28 10.82
CA SER A 40 -1.93 -1.23 10.33
C SER A 40 -0.51 -0.67 10.46
N LEU A 41 -0.31 0.62 10.19
CA LEU A 41 0.98 1.29 10.31
C LEU A 41 1.43 1.46 11.77
N ILE A 42 0.50 1.73 12.69
CA ILE A 42 0.78 1.77 14.13
C ILE A 42 1.23 0.39 14.62
N VAL A 43 0.51 -0.68 14.24
CA VAL A 43 0.88 -2.07 14.58
C VAL A 43 2.26 -2.43 14.02
N LEU A 44 2.55 -2.05 12.78
CA LEU A 44 3.85 -2.24 12.15
C LEU A 44 4.98 -1.53 12.91
N GLY A 45 4.76 -0.29 13.33
CA GLY A 45 5.72 0.46 14.14
C GLY A 45 5.97 -0.18 15.51
N ALA A 46 4.90 -0.62 16.18
CA ALA A 46 5.02 -1.32 17.47
C ALA A 46 5.78 -2.65 17.35
N LEU A 47 5.52 -3.44 16.30
CA LEU A 47 6.23 -4.69 16.03
C LEU A 47 7.71 -4.45 15.71
N HIS A 48 8.01 -3.39 14.96
CA HIS A 48 9.39 -3.01 14.66
C HIS A 48 10.16 -2.65 15.94
N LEU A 49 9.60 -1.79 16.78
CA LEU A 49 10.20 -1.38 18.04
C LEU A 49 10.35 -2.57 19.02
N ALA A 50 9.35 -3.45 19.07
CA ALA A 50 9.43 -4.68 19.85
C ALA A 50 10.53 -5.61 19.36
N TRP A 51 10.75 -5.71 18.04
CA TRP A 51 11.85 -6.48 17.48
C TRP A 51 13.20 -5.86 17.83
N GLU A 52 13.39 -4.55 17.65
CA GLU A 52 14.64 -3.85 17.99
C GLU A 52 15.02 -4.03 19.47
N LYS A 53 14.02 -4.01 20.37
CA LYS A 53 14.25 -4.16 21.82
C LYS A 53 14.48 -5.61 22.25
N SER A 54 13.79 -6.57 21.63
CA SER A 54 13.83 -7.97 22.07
C SER A 54 14.86 -8.81 21.33
N GLY A 55 15.21 -8.45 20.10
CA GLY A 55 15.98 -9.31 19.18
C GLY A 55 15.28 -10.63 18.82
N SER A 56 13.99 -10.78 19.16
CA SER A 56 13.27 -12.04 19.00
C SER A 56 12.92 -12.30 17.53
N LEU A 57 13.32 -13.48 17.05
CA LEU A 57 13.01 -13.93 15.69
C LEU A 57 11.50 -14.08 15.46
N LEU A 58 10.73 -14.42 16.49
CA LEU A 58 9.26 -14.51 16.40
C LEU A 58 8.63 -13.14 16.13
N VAL A 59 9.14 -12.10 16.79
CA VAL A 59 8.65 -10.72 16.57
C VAL A 59 9.04 -10.23 15.18
N LEU A 60 10.24 -10.57 14.70
CA LEU A 60 10.66 -10.29 13.33
C LEU A 60 9.73 -10.97 12.29
N LEU A 61 9.36 -12.24 12.50
CA LEU A 61 8.44 -12.93 11.59
C LEU A 61 7.06 -12.26 11.56
N LEU A 62 6.53 -11.88 12.72
CA LEU A 62 5.27 -11.14 12.81
C LEU A 62 5.37 -9.77 12.12
N TYR A 63 6.47 -9.06 12.31
CA TYR A 63 6.75 -7.80 11.62
C TYR A 63 6.76 -7.98 10.09
N CYS A 64 7.49 -8.97 9.57
CA CYS A 64 7.52 -9.27 8.15
C CYS A 64 6.14 -9.64 7.59
N LEU A 65 5.35 -10.42 8.33
CA LEU A 65 4.01 -10.82 7.90
C LEU A 65 3.05 -9.62 7.86
N ALA A 66 3.09 -8.77 8.90
CA ALA A 66 2.33 -7.52 8.93
C ALA A 66 2.76 -6.58 7.79
N TYR A 67 4.06 -6.52 7.49
CA TYR A 67 4.59 -5.71 6.38
C TYR A 67 4.05 -6.17 5.03
N VAL A 68 4.06 -7.48 4.76
CA VAL A 68 3.49 -8.04 3.53
C VAL A 68 1.98 -7.78 3.44
N GLY A 69 1.25 -7.91 4.56
CA GLY A 69 -0.18 -7.59 4.63
C GLY A 69 -0.47 -6.13 4.27
N ALA A 70 0.24 -5.20 4.90
CA ALA A 70 0.12 -3.77 4.62
C ALA A 70 0.48 -3.42 3.17
N PHE A 71 1.54 -4.04 2.63
CA PHE A 71 1.94 -3.89 1.24
C PHE A 71 0.84 -4.31 0.27
N LEU A 72 0.23 -5.48 0.48
CA LEU A 72 -0.86 -5.98 -0.37
C LEU A 72 -2.12 -5.12 -0.27
N PHE A 73 -2.45 -4.69 0.95
CA PHE A 73 -3.60 -3.82 1.21
C PHE A 73 -3.43 -2.47 0.50
N ILE A 74 -2.39 -1.71 0.84
CA ILE A 74 -2.12 -0.37 0.29
C ILE A 74 -1.98 -0.42 -1.24
N GLY A 75 -1.26 -1.42 -1.76
CA GLY A 75 -1.05 -1.57 -3.20
C GLY A 75 -2.35 -1.71 -3.98
N THR A 76 -3.30 -2.46 -3.44
CA THR A 76 -4.61 -2.67 -4.06
C THR A 76 -5.39 -1.36 -4.17
N TYR A 77 -5.44 -0.55 -3.11
CA TYR A 77 -6.15 0.74 -3.12
C TYR A 77 -5.49 1.82 -3.97
N ILE A 78 -4.15 1.89 -4.01
CA ILE A 78 -3.45 2.83 -4.88
C ILE A 78 -3.73 2.51 -6.36
N ARG A 79 -3.76 1.23 -6.72
CA ARG A 79 -4.11 0.81 -8.09
C ARG A 79 -5.52 1.27 -8.43
N PHE A 80 -6.49 1.01 -7.54
CA PHE A 80 -7.85 1.53 -7.71
C PHE A 80 -7.88 3.05 -7.92
N GLY A 81 -7.12 3.82 -7.15
CA GLY A 81 -7.00 5.27 -7.31
C GLY A 81 -6.37 5.72 -8.63
N PHE A 82 -5.42 4.98 -9.19
CA PHE A 82 -4.88 5.30 -10.51
C PHE A 82 -5.86 4.97 -11.63
N HIS A 83 -6.52 3.81 -11.60
CA HIS A 83 -7.55 3.46 -12.58
C HIS A 83 -8.68 4.51 -12.60
N ALA A 84 -9.08 5.00 -11.43
CA ALA A 84 -9.99 6.12 -11.28
C ALA A 84 -9.57 7.39 -12.00
N ALA A 85 -8.30 7.76 -11.83
CA ALA A 85 -7.76 8.97 -12.41
C ALA A 85 -7.73 8.83 -13.95
N ALA A 86 -7.28 7.69 -14.47
CA ALA A 86 -7.30 7.43 -15.92
C ALA A 86 -8.71 7.54 -16.51
N ASP A 87 -9.71 6.97 -15.84
CA ASP A 87 -11.10 7.03 -16.30
C ASP A 87 -11.69 8.45 -16.21
N ARG A 88 -11.36 9.22 -15.15
CA ARG A 88 -11.82 10.61 -15.01
C ARG A 88 -11.23 11.54 -16.06
N PHE A 89 -10.03 11.25 -16.55
CA PHE A 89 -9.34 12.05 -17.56
C PHE A 89 -9.55 11.52 -18.99
N ASP A 90 -10.49 10.58 -19.20
CA ASP A 90 -10.78 9.93 -20.49
C ASP A 90 -9.49 9.54 -21.24
N LEU A 91 -8.60 8.82 -20.55
CA LEU A 91 -7.27 8.54 -21.06
C LEU A 91 -7.37 7.75 -22.38
N PRO A 92 -6.83 8.25 -23.51
CA PRO A 92 -6.95 7.59 -24.80
C PRO A 92 -6.37 6.17 -24.77
N ASP A 93 -7.01 5.22 -25.46
CA ASP A 93 -6.59 3.80 -25.46
C ASP A 93 -5.13 3.59 -25.88
N ARG A 94 -4.58 4.49 -26.70
CA ARG A 94 -3.16 4.49 -27.10
C ARG A 94 -2.19 4.64 -25.92
N TYR A 95 -2.62 5.27 -24.83
CA TYR A 95 -1.82 5.52 -23.63
C TYR A 95 -2.17 4.58 -22.47
N ARG A 96 -3.29 3.86 -22.55
CA ARG A 96 -3.78 2.96 -21.52
C ARG A 96 -2.77 1.86 -21.18
N GLY A 97 -2.07 1.33 -22.19
CA GLY A 97 -0.99 0.35 -21.99
C GLY A 97 0.16 0.89 -21.12
N SER A 98 0.67 2.08 -21.42
CA SER A 98 1.74 2.73 -20.65
C SER A 98 1.25 3.16 -19.26
N PHE A 99 -0.01 3.59 -19.15
CA PHE A 99 -0.63 3.96 -17.89
C PHE A 99 -0.71 2.78 -16.91
N LEU A 100 -1.11 1.59 -17.37
CA LEU A 100 -1.18 0.37 -16.54
C LEU A 100 0.18 -0.10 -16.02
N TRP A 101 1.25 0.19 -16.76
CA TRP A 101 2.62 -0.03 -16.28
C TRP A 101 3.03 1.00 -15.25
N PHE A 102 2.72 2.27 -15.52
CA PHE A 102 3.01 3.35 -14.59
C PHE A 102 2.26 3.17 -13.26
N SER A 103 0.95 2.88 -13.29
CA SER A 103 0.13 2.65 -12.11
C SER A 103 0.67 1.52 -11.25
N GLY A 104 1.06 0.41 -11.87
CA GLY A 104 1.56 -0.75 -11.14
C GLY A 104 2.98 -0.54 -10.59
N ILE A 105 3.86 0.18 -11.30
CA ILE A 105 5.17 0.58 -10.78
C ILE A 105 5.02 1.55 -9.60
N VAL A 106 4.18 2.58 -9.75
CA VAL A 106 3.98 3.56 -8.68
C VAL A 106 3.29 2.92 -7.48
N SER A 107 2.26 2.10 -7.69
CA SER A 107 1.63 1.32 -6.62
C SER A 107 2.65 0.46 -5.89
N PHE A 108 3.52 -0.25 -6.62
CA PHE A 108 4.57 -1.07 -6.02
C PHE A 108 5.56 -0.23 -5.19
N ALA A 109 6.07 0.87 -5.76
CA ALA A 109 7.02 1.75 -5.11
C ALA A 109 6.44 2.40 -3.85
N VAL A 110 5.22 2.94 -3.94
CA VAL A 110 4.54 3.55 -2.81
C VAL A 110 4.24 2.49 -1.75
N SER A 111 3.76 1.30 -2.11
CA SER A 111 3.44 0.25 -1.14
C SER A 111 4.68 -0.27 -0.41
N MET A 112 5.87 -0.24 -1.04
CA MET A 112 7.13 -0.52 -0.36
C MET A 112 7.58 0.63 0.54
N ALA A 113 7.47 1.87 0.05
CA ALA A 113 7.98 3.05 0.76
C ALA A 113 7.13 3.42 1.97
N LEU A 114 5.80 3.36 1.83
CA LEU A 114 4.85 3.92 2.81
C LEU A 114 4.98 3.26 4.19
N PRO A 115 5.04 1.92 4.32
CA PRO A 115 5.27 1.28 5.62
C PRO A 115 6.64 1.60 6.22
N TYR A 116 7.67 1.80 5.40
CA TYR A 116 9.01 2.18 5.87
C TYR A 116 9.03 3.61 6.43
N PHE A 117 8.54 4.59 5.66
CA PHE A 117 8.49 5.99 6.08
C PHE A 117 7.59 6.20 7.29
N PHE A 118 6.42 5.56 7.32
CA PHE A 118 5.54 5.64 8.49
C PHE A 118 6.12 4.91 9.70
N GLY A 119 6.84 3.81 9.52
CA GLY A 119 7.59 3.18 10.61
C GLY A 119 8.53 4.16 11.30
N MET A 120 9.26 4.97 10.54
CA MET A 120 10.13 6.02 11.10
C MET A 120 9.34 7.08 11.88
N VAL A 121 8.22 7.56 11.34
CA VAL A 121 7.36 8.57 12.01
C VAL A 121 6.76 8.00 13.29
N VAL A 122 6.22 6.78 13.25
CA VAL A 122 5.63 6.11 14.42
C VAL A 122 6.69 5.85 15.48
N ASN A 123 7.88 5.38 15.10
CA ASN A 123 8.99 5.23 16.04
C ASN A 123 9.35 6.56 16.72
N GLN A 124 9.33 7.66 15.97
CA GLN A 124 9.61 8.99 16.49
C GLN A 124 8.50 9.49 17.44
N ILE A 125 7.23 9.24 17.14
CA ILE A 125 6.09 9.53 18.03
C ILE A 125 6.20 8.71 19.32
N ILE A 126 6.41 7.40 19.20
CA ILE A 126 6.53 6.49 20.34
C ILE A 126 7.73 6.90 21.21
N ALA A 127 8.91 7.10 20.63
CA ALA A 127 10.10 7.52 21.36
C ALA A 127 9.90 8.86 22.09
N ASN A 128 9.27 9.85 21.45
CA ASN A 128 8.97 11.13 22.09
C ASN A 128 7.93 11.00 23.21
N SER A 129 6.94 10.10 23.06
CA SER A 129 5.91 9.87 24.09
C SER A 129 6.39 9.09 25.31
N ILE A 130 7.46 8.29 25.19
CA ILE A 130 8.06 7.54 26.31
C ILE A 130 9.09 8.39 27.08
N MET A 131 9.61 9.47 26.48
CA MET A 131 10.54 10.40 27.13
C MET A 131 9.86 11.54 27.92
N ILE A 132 8.53 11.53 28.03
CA ILE A 132 7.74 12.40 28.92
C ILE A 132 7.40 11.60 30.17
#